data_AF-A0A553ER90-F1
#
_entry.id   AF-A0A553ER90-F1
#
_cell.length_a   1.000
_cell.length_b   1.000
_cell.length_c   1.000
_cell.angle_alpha   90.00
_cell.angle_beta   90.00
_cell.angle_gamma   90.00
#
_symmetry.space_group_name_H-M   'P 1'
#
loop_
_entity.id
_entity.type
_entity.pdbx_description
1 polymer ?
#
loop_
_entity_poly.entity_id
_entity_poly.type
_entity_poly.pdbx_seq_one_letter_code
_entity_poly.pdbx_strand_id
1 'polypeptide(L)'
;MDRLIRLVTLFMSKKGVTFTYPLALGAWVAIFLFMSWSLSIRFETNDDVVMLMISSGAYSGTPDFHLVFINVIYGFLLKGLYFILPGLEWYTILFCLLHIISFSIILWVYSKRITTAFGQLLLLLLLLVLQARFIVGFQFTTTAAIVACAGLSLYFERGKKVKILGLFLFLIGSLIRFEAAMLCFGVYAPVMMFPLSGRIRSKRQFLNTGLILFAILVLPVLARGVDAQVYKHNPEWQYYVDYNRVRGALNDNPNFAKLLNDSPACSVADINDLRNLGNFIADPAVLDLHVITRVKESLDAKPLFDKFQNIKTWICFYVDTIVCILLLILLLMLERRVTYRWGLLFSGLSFFILLSWVSLNATVKERVFLSSIVPLMLIITLLITCYQKKIWKIIVSSVFYLLTLHTIIMQTADMYAVKKEQRRIADKQINLIQRFIDCDFTPLGAGLILEGLNPFGVTSVFKVLNVKMIINGWMTQIPLNCEVDSHLDFVEKPILIFLAKVDAPVLHDIQYCIKKNYQIETTLEVIAEDELSEIIVIKKKTI
;
A
#
# COMPACT_ATOMS: atom_id res chain seq x y z
N MET A 1 -12.48 46.55 -5.92
CA MET A 1 -13.09 45.21 -5.75
C MET A 1 -13.63 44.65 -7.08
N ASP A 2 -14.45 45.41 -7.82
CA ASP A 2 -15.04 44.95 -9.10
C ASP A 2 -14.04 44.58 -10.20
N ARG A 3 -12.91 45.30 -10.30
CA ARG A 3 -11.85 44.98 -11.28
C ARG A 3 -11.20 43.63 -10.99
N LEU A 4 -11.00 43.30 -9.71
CA LEU A 4 -10.46 42.02 -9.24
C LEU A 4 -11.48 40.89 -9.50
N ILE A 5 -12.75 41.12 -9.18
CA ILE A 5 -13.83 40.16 -9.42
C ILE A 5 -13.94 39.86 -10.93
N ARG A 6 -13.88 40.88 -11.79
CA ARG A 6 -13.88 40.69 -13.27
C ARG A 6 -12.68 39.88 -13.75
N LEU A 7 -11.47 40.17 -13.26
CA LEU A 7 -10.24 39.44 -13.62
C LEU A 7 -10.33 37.96 -13.22
N VAL A 8 -10.77 37.69 -11.99
CA VAL A 8 -10.98 36.32 -11.49
C VAL A 8 -12.04 35.59 -12.32
N THR A 9 -13.16 36.26 -12.64
CA THR A 9 -14.22 35.71 -13.50
C THR A 9 -13.68 35.34 -14.89
N LEU A 10 -12.86 36.20 -15.48
CA LEU A 10 -12.29 35.99 -16.82
C LEU A 10 -11.29 34.82 -16.83
N PHE A 11 -10.47 34.70 -15.79
CA PHE A 11 -9.55 33.57 -15.63
C PHE A 11 -10.30 32.24 -15.46
N MET A 12 -11.34 32.22 -14.62
CA MET A 12 -12.13 31.02 -14.34
C MET A 12 -12.99 30.56 -15.53
N SER A 13 -13.37 31.48 -16.41
CA SER A 13 -14.13 31.18 -17.63
C SER A 13 -13.26 30.90 -18.85
N LYS A 14 -11.93 31.05 -18.75
CA LYS A 14 -11.01 30.76 -19.86
C LYS A 14 -11.14 29.29 -20.28
N LYS A 15 -11.30 29.06 -21.58
CA LYS A 15 -11.41 27.72 -22.15
C LYS A 15 -10.12 26.93 -21.93
N GLY A 16 -10.25 25.72 -21.41
CA GLY A 16 -9.15 24.77 -21.22
C GLY A 16 -8.73 24.08 -22.53
N VAL A 17 -7.68 23.28 -22.42
CA VAL A 17 -7.12 22.48 -23.52
C VAL A 17 -7.62 21.03 -23.41
N THR A 18 -8.18 20.49 -24.48
CA THR A 18 -8.49 19.06 -24.52
C THR A 18 -7.25 18.29 -24.94
N PHE A 19 -6.70 17.48 -24.03
CA PHE A 19 -5.55 16.65 -24.35
C PHE A 19 -6.00 15.47 -25.22
N THR A 20 -5.22 15.16 -26.25
CA THR A 20 -5.28 13.83 -26.89
C THR A 20 -4.51 12.84 -26.02
N TYR A 21 -4.82 11.55 -26.11
CA TYR A 21 -4.12 10.55 -25.30
C TYR A 21 -2.60 10.53 -25.55
N PRO A 22 -2.09 10.57 -26.80
CA PRO A 22 -0.66 10.64 -27.05
C PRO A 22 0.02 11.86 -26.43
N LEU A 23 -0.66 13.02 -26.45
CA LEU A 23 -0.13 14.24 -25.83
C LEU A 23 -0.09 14.13 -24.31
N ALA A 24 -1.15 13.59 -23.69
CA ALA A 24 -1.19 13.33 -22.25
C ALA A 24 -0.09 12.35 -21.84
N LEU A 25 0.13 11.29 -22.64
CA LEU A 25 1.19 10.31 -22.43
C LEU A 25 2.58 10.93 -22.52
N GLY A 26 2.88 11.68 -23.58
CA GLY A 26 4.18 12.35 -23.74
C GLY A 26 4.46 13.34 -22.62
N ALA A 27 3.45 14.14 -22.22
CA ALA A 27 3.56 15.05 -21.09
C ALA A 27 3.84 14.31 -19.78
N TRP A 28 3.13 13.20 -19.52
CA TRP A 28 3.31 12.47 -18.27
C TRP A 28 4.62 11.68 -18.21
N VAL A 29 5.12 11.19 -19.35
CA VAL A 29 6.48 10.63 -19.43
C VAL A 29 7.50 11.68 -19.00
N ALA A 30 7.43 12.89 -19.55
CA ALA A 30 8.36 13.97 -19.19
C ALA A 30 8.24 14.37 -17.70
N ILE A 31 7.02 14.52 -17.19
CA ILE A 31 6.77 14.83 -15.77
C ILE A 31 7.31 13.72 -14.87
N PHE A 32 7.01 12.45 -15.18
CA PHE A 32 7.46 11.32 -14.40
C PHE A 32 8.98 11.23 -14.35
N LEU A 33 9.66 11.37 -15.50
CA LEU A 33 11.12 11.34 -15.57
C LEU A 33 11.75 12.50 -14.77
N PHE A 34 11.23 13.72 -14.93
CA PHE A 34 11.69 14.89 -14.17
C PHE A 34 11.50 14.73 -12.66
N MET A 35 10.33 14.26 -12.22
CA MET A 35 10.04 14.02 -10.81
C MET A 35 10.87 12.87 -10.24
N SER A 36 11.06 11.79 -11.01
CA SER A 36 11.87 10.64 -10.59
C SER A 36 13.35 11.02 -10.46
N TRP A 37 13.84 11.89 -11.36
CA TRP A 37 15.18 12.45 -11.26
C TRP A 37 15.33 13.38 -10.04
N SER A 38 14.36 14.25 -9.79
CA SER A 38 14.47 15.25 -8.70
C SER A 38 14.22 14.67 -7.30
N LEU A 39 13.24 13.77 -7.16
CA LEU A 39 12.85 13.21 -5.85
C LEU A 39 13.48 11.84 -5.57
N SER A 40 13.97 11.13 -6.59
CA SER A 40 14.39 9.73 -6.52
C SER A 40 13.26 8.78 -6.11
N ILE A 41 13.03 7.72 -6.89
CA ILE A 41 12.05 6.68 -6.55
C ILE A 41 12.56 5.88 -5.33
N ARG A 42 11.68 5.66 -4.34
CA ARG A 42 12.01 4.91 -3.11
C ARG A 42 10.82 4.08 -2.65
N PHE A 43 11.06 2.87 -2.17
CA PHE A 43 9.98 2.04 -1.65
C PHE A 43 9.46 2.56 -0.32
N GLU A 44 8.15 2.43 -0.09
CA GLU A 44 7.53 2.87 1.16
C GLU A 44 7.86 1.93 2.32
N THR A 45 7.90 0.61 2.09
CA THR A 45 8.17 -0.42 3.12
C THR A 45 9.09 -1.52 2.58
N ASN A 46 9.66 -2.31 3.49
CA ASN A 46 10.46 -3.50 3.16
C ASN A 46 9.70 -4.52 2.29
N ASP A 47 8.38 -4.57 2.38
CA ASP A 47 7.55 -5.56 1.68
C ASP A 47 7.77 -5.54 0.16
N ASP A 48 7.87 -4.34 -0.44
CA ASP A 48 8.14 -4.21 -1.88
C ASP A 48 9.52 -4.76 -2.26
N VAL A 49 10.52 -4.53 -1.41
CA VAL A 49 11.89 -5.02 -1.64
C VAL A 49 11.92 -6.55 -1.58
N VAL A 50 11.22 -7.14 -0.60
CA VAL A 50 11.14 -8.60 -0.47
C VAL A 50 10.40 -9.24 -1.64
N MET A 51 9.26 -8.68 -2.07
CA MET A 51 8.56 -9.19 -3.26
C MET A 51 9.38 -9.01 -4.55
N LEU A 52 10.15 -7.93 -4.67
CA LEU A 52 11.12 -7.77 -5.76
C LEU A 52 12.18 -8.88 -5.70
N MET A 53 12.76 -9.17 -4.53
CA MET A 53 13.76 -10.24 -4.39
C MET A 53 13.20 -11.62 -4.70
N ILE A 54 11.95 -11.91 -4.32
CA ILE A 54 11.27 -13.18 -4.67
C ILE A 54 11.06 -13.26 -6.19
N SER A 55 10.47 -12.22 -6.80
CA SER A 55 10.17 -12.22 -8.24
C SER A 55 11.41 -12.25 -9.14
N SER A 56 12.49 -11.60 -8.72
CA SER A 56 13.78 -11.60 -9.43
C SER A 56 14.61 -12.87 -9.21
N GLY A 57 14.29 -13.65 -8.19
CA GLY A 57 15.11 -14.76 -7.72
C GLY A 57 16.33 -14.35 -6.90
N ALA A 58 16.47 -13.08 -6.53
CA ALA A 58 17.52 -12.65 -5.60
C ALA A 58 17.35 -13.29 -4.20
N TYR A 59 16.12 -13.64 -3.82
CA TYR A 59 15.83 -14.30 -2.54
C TYR A 59 16.07 -15.81 -2.56
N SER A 60 15.55 -16.50 -3.57
CA SER A 60 15.47 -17.97 -3.67
C SER A 60 16.42 -18.58 -4.69
N GLY A 61 17.28 -17.78 -5.31
CA GLY A 61 18.19 -18.18 -6.40
C GLY A 61 17.52 -18.29 -7.78
N THR A 62 16.20 -18.42 -7.85
CA THR A 62 15.44 -18.48 -9.11
C THR A 62 14.16 -17.66 -9.05
N PRO A 63 13.74 -16.99 -10.16
CA PRO A 63 12.51 -16.20 -10.19
C PRO A 63 11.27 -16.98 -9.76
N ASP A 64 10.55 -16.46 -8.77
CA ASP A 64 9.33 -17.08 -8.23
C ASP A 64 8.10 -16.16 -8.37
N PHE A 65 6.91 -16.76 -8.58
CA PHE A 65 5.66 -16.03 -8.81
C PHE A 65 4.79 -15.89 -7.55
N HIS A 66 5.13 -16.53 -6.44
CA HIS A 66 4.39 -16.49 -5.18
C HIS A 66 4.75 -15.24 -4.37
N LEU A 67 4.18 -14.11 -4.79
CA LEU A 67 4.46 -12.80 -4.18
C LEU A 67 3.57 -12.47 -2.98
N VAL A 68 2.79 -13.43 -2.49
CA VAL A 68 1.96 -13.38 -1.27
C VAL A 68 0.85 -12.33 -1.28
N PHE A 69 1.18 -11.04 -1.40
CA PHE A 69 0.24 -9.93 -1.46
C PHE A 69 -0.21 -9.59 -2.88
N ILE A 70 0.60 -9.93 -3.88
CA ILE A 70 0.32 -9.76 -5.30
C ILE A 70 -0.10 -11.11 -5.88
N ASN A 71 -1.16 -11.08 -6.71
CA ASN A 71 -1.76 -12.26 -7.31
C ASN A 71 -0.77 -13.02 -8.21
N VAL A 72 -0.82 -14.36 -8.17
CA VAL A 72 0.04 -15.24 -8.97
C VAL A 72 0.00 -14.95 -10.47
N ILE A 73 -1.11 -14.46 -11.04
CA ILE A 73 -1.18 -14.10 -12.47
C ILE A 73 -0.20 -12.96 -12.80
N TYR A 74 -0.13 -11.94 -11.92
CA TYR A 74 0.86 -10.88 -12.05
C TYR A 74 2.27 -11.37 -11.70
N GLY A 75 2.39 -12.27 -10.72
CA GLY A 75 3.64 -12.96 -10.40
C GLY A 75 4.23 -13.73 -11.59
N PHE A 76 3.41 -14.45 -12.36
CA PHE A 76 3.84 -15.18 -13.55
C PHE A 76 4.35 -14.24 -14.66
N LEU A 77 3.71 -13.07 -14.82
CA LEU A 77 4.20 -12.04 -15.73
C LEU A 77 5.60 -11.58 -15.32
N LEU A 78 5.80 -11.27 -14.03
CA LEU A 78 7.12 -10.86 -13.52
C LEU A 78 8.16 -11.96 -13.70
N LYS A 79 7.85 -13.19 -13.29
CA LYS A 79 8.73 -14.36 -13.46
C LYS A 79 9.16 -14.53 -14.92
N GLY A 80 8.23 -14.41 -15.87
CA GLY A 80 8.53 -14.50 -17.30
C GLY A 80 9.48 -13.39 -17.77
N LEU A 81 9.27 -12.16 -17.33
CA LEU A 81 10.15 -11.03 -17.67
C LEU A 81 11.57 -11.20 -17.08
N TYR A 82 11.67 -11.60 -15.81
CA TYR A 82 12.95 -11.89 -15.18
C TYR A 82 13.66 -13.10 -15.79
N PHE A 83 12.93 -14.08 -16.32
CA PHE A 83 13.53 -15.19 -17.07
C PHE A 83 14.12 -14.74 -18.42
N ILE A 84 13.44 -13.85 -19.14
CA ILE A 84 13.90 -13.36 -20.45
C ILE A 84 15.05 -12.36 -20.30
N LEU A 85 14.97 -11.45 -19.34
CA LEU A 85 15.95 -10.39 -19.09
C LEU A 85 16.19 -10.24 -17.57
N PRO A 86 17.06 -11.04 -16.95
CA PRO A 86 17.27 -11.06 -15.49
C PRO A 86 18.03 -9.86 -14.93
N GLY A 87 18.62 -9.03 -15.80
CA GLY A 87 19.42 -7.86 -15.40
C GLY A 87 18.62 -6.58 -15.13
N LEU A 88 17.29 -6.61 -15.29
CA LEU A 88 16.42 -5.45 -15.09
C LEU A 88 15.48 -5.65 -13.91
N GLU A 89 15.20 -4.58 -13.17
CA GLU A 89 14.23 -4.61 -12.07
C GLU A 89 12.79 -4.51 -12.55
N TRP A 90 12.30 -5.58 -13.18
CA TRP A 90 10.95 -5.63 -13.76
C TRP A 90 9.83 -5.27 -12.79
N TYR A 91 9.96 -5.64 -11.51
CA TYR A 91 8.99 -5.23 -10.48
C TYR A 91 8.84 -3.69 -10.45
N THR A 92 9.95 -2.98 -10.30
CA THR A 92 9.99 -1.51 -10.24
C THR A 92 9.58 -0.90 -11.58
N ILE A 93 10.10 -1.42 -12.70
CA ILE A 93 9.86 -0.90 -14.05
C ILE A 93 8.36 -1.00 -14.40
N LEU A 94 7.71 -2.13 -14.16
CA LEU A 94 6.29 -2.30 -14.46
C LEU A 94 5.44 -1.32 -13.67
N PHE A 95 5.74 -1.10 -12.39
CA PHE A 95 5.01 -0.11 -11.58
C PHE A 95 5.21 1.32 -12.12
N CYS A 96 6.42 1.67 -12.58
CA CYS A 96 6.68 2.97 -13.22
C CYS A 96 5.83 3.15 -14.49
N LEU A 97 5.80 2.13 -15.36
CA LEU A 97 4.98 2.15 -16.57
C LEU A 97 3.49 2.28 -16.24
N LEU A 98 3.02 1.55 -15.22
CA LEU A 98 1.63 1.62 -14.76
C LEU A 98 1.28 3.00 -14.21
N HIS A 99 2.17 3.68 -13.49
CA HIS A 99 1.95 5.07 -13.06
C HIS A 99 1.81 5.98 -14.28
N ILE A 100 2.78 5.96 -15.20
CA ILE A 100 2.77 6.79 -16.41
C ILE A 100 1.46 6.59 -17.18
N ILE A 101 1.07 5.35 -17.45
CA ILE A 101 -0.16 5.03 -18.18
C ILE A 101 -1.39 5.53 -17.41
N SER A 102 -1.47 5.28 -16.12
CA SER A 102 -2.65 5.59 -15.30
C SER A 102 -2.90 7.09 -15.18
N PHE A 103 -1.88 7.86 -14.84
CA PHE A 103 -1.99 9.31 -14.76
C PHE A 103 -2.28 9.95 -16.12
N SER A 104 -1.67 9.45 -17.20
CA SER A 104 -1.96 9.91 -18.57
C SER A 104 -3.43 9.69 -18.96
N ILE A 105 -3.98 8.51 -18.60
CA ILE A 105 -5.40 8.19 -18.83
C ILE A 105 -6.30 9.13 -18.03
N ILE A 106 -6.00 9.34 -16.74
CA ILE A 106 -6.81 10.22 -15.89
C ILE A 106 -6.79 11.65 -16.44
N LEU A 107 -5.62 12.18 -16.80
CA LEU A 107 -5.49 13.51 -17.43
C LEU A 107 -6.28 13.60 -18.74
N TRP A 108 -6.18 12.59 -19.60
CA TRP A 108 -6.89 12.54 -20.87
C TRP A 108 -8.42 12.50 -20.68
N VAL A 109 -8.93 11.63 -19.82
CA VAL A 109 -10.37 11.49 -19.55
C VAL A 109 -10.91 12.76 -18.92
N TYR A 110 -10.27 13.28 -17.87
CA TYR A 110 -10.82 14.42 -17.15
C TYR A 110 -10.68 15.74 -17.92
N SER A 111 -9.62 15.94 -18.71
CA SER A 111 -9.47 17.16 -19.52
C SER A 111 -10.55 17.35 -20.60
N LYS A 112 -11.19 16.26 -21.06
CA LYS A 112 -12.37 16.34 -21.95
C LYS A 112 -13.63 16.83 -21.25
N ARG A 113 -13.74 16.60 -19.94
CA ARG A 113 -14.93 16.92 -19.13
C ARG A 113 -14.81 18.28 -18.47
N ILE A 114 -13.60 18.61 -18.03
CA ILE A 114 -13.27 19.88 -17.41
C ILE A 114 -12.91 20.87 -18.52
N THR A 115 -13.86 21.74 -18.87
CA THR A 115 -13.76 22.67 -19.99
C THR A 115 -13.07 23.99 -19.66
N THR A 116 -12.82 24.28 -18.38
CA THR A 116 -12.19 25.52 -17.91
C THR A 116 -10.71 25.30 -17.64
N ALA A 117 -9.86 26.27 -18.00
CA ALA A 117 -8.43 26.23 -17.74
C ALA A 117 -8.13 26.16 -16.23
N PHE A 118 -8.91 26.87 -15.42
CA PHE A 118 -8.81 26.81 -13.96
C PHE A 118 -9.08 25.40 -13.41
N GLY A 119 -10.10 24.72 -13.91
CA GLY A 119 -10.39 23.36 -13.48
C GLY A 119 -9.30 22.36 -13.88
N GLN A 120 -8.73 22.54 -15.07
CA GLN A 120 -7.61 21.74 -15.53
C GLN A 120 -6.35 21.98 -14.70
N LEU A 121 -6.14 23.21 -14.22
CA LEU A 121 -5.09 23.52 -13.24
C LEU A 121 -5.30 22.75 -11.92
N LEU A 122 -6.53 22.75 -11.37
CA LEU A 122 -6.83 21.98 -10.16
C LEU A 122 -6.58 20.47 -10.35
N LEU A 123 -7.01 19.92 -11.49
CA LEU A 123 -6.72 18.53 -11.87
C LEU A 123 -5.21 18.28 -11.94
N LEU A 124 -4.47 19.12 -12.66
CA LEU A 124 -3.03 18.99 -12.81
C LEU A 124 -2.32 19.03 -11.45
N LEU A 125 -2.69 19.96 -10.57
CA LEU A 125 -2.13 20.07 -9.22
C LEU A 125 -2.36 18.78 -8.42
N LEU A 126 -3.56 18.22 -8.42
CA LEU A 126 -3.83 16.93 -7.77
C LEU A 126 -2.96 15.82 -8.35
N LEU A 127 -2.89 15.69 -9.67
CA LEU A 127 -2.09 14.63 -10.29
C LEU A 127 -0.59 14.79 -9.99
N LEU A 128 -0.07 16.01 -9.94
CA LEU A 128 1.33 16.28 -9.58
C LEU A 128 1.61 15.95 -8.11
N VAL A 129 0.72 16.34 -7.18
CA VAL A 129 0.84 16.01 -5.74
C VAL A 129 0.83 14.51 -5.53
N LEU A 130 -0.09 13.79 -6.17
CA LEU A 130 -0.16 12.33 -6.08
C LEU A 130 1.07 11.67 -6.71
N GLN A 131 1.54 12.14 -7.87
CA GLN A 131 2.73 11.60 -8.53
C GLN A 131 3.98 11.78 -7.65
N ALA A 132 4.13 12.94 -7.01
CA ALA A 132 5.23 13.19 -6.05
C ALA A 132 5.12 12.24 -4.85
N ARG A 133 3.94 12.13 -4.23
CA ARG A 133 3.70 11.21 -3.10
C ARG A 133 4.01 9.75 -3.44
N PHE A 134 3.67 9.32 -4.65
CA PHE A 134 3.91 7.95 -5.10
C PHE A 134 5.35 7.69 -5.52
N ILE A 135 6.12 8.71 -5.93
CA ILE A 135 7.56 8.55 -6.20
C ILE A 135 8.35 8.42 -4.89
N VAL A 136 8.02 9.26 -3.89
CA VAL A 136 8.72 9.25 -2.60
C VAL A 136 8.36 8.01 -1.76
N GLY A 137 7.12 7.54 -1.84
CA GLY A 137 6.64 6.31 -1.19
C GLY A 137 6.07 5.35 -2.22
N PHE A 138 6.95 4.79 -3.05
CA PHE A 138 6.62 3.84 -4.10
C PHE A 138 6.16 2.52 -3.48
N GLN A 139 4.96 2.06 -3.84
CA GLN A 139 4.25 1.06 -3.06
C GLN A 139 3.21 0.35 -3.94
N PHE A 140 3.11 -0.98 -3.88
CA PHE A 140 2.15 -1.77 -4.65
C PHE A 140 0.69 -1.37 -4.37
N THR A 141 0.37 -0.99 -3.12
CA THR A 141 -0.99 -0.57 -2.73
C THR A 141 -1.45 0.70 -3.46
N THR A 142 -0.62 1.76 -3.50
CA THR A 142 -0.97 3.02 -4.17
C THR A 142 -0.90 2.88 -5.70
N THR A 143 0.01 2.03 -6.20
CA THR A 143 0.08 1.65 -7.61
C THR A 143 -1.22 0.98 -8.07
N ALA A 144 -1.71 0.00 -7.31
CA ALA A 144 -2.99 -0.65 -7.58
C ALA A 144 -4.16 0.35 -7.58
N ALA A 145 -4.18 1.28 -6.62
CA ALA A 145 -5.21 2.29 -6.50
C ALA A 145 -5.27 3.22 -7.72
N ILE A 146 -4.14 3.76 -8.18
CA ILE A 146 -4.14 4.67 -9.34
C ILE A 146 -4.46 3.96 -10.65
N VAL A 147 -4.01 2.71 -10.80
CA VAL A 147 -4.35 1.85 -11.94
C VAL A 147 -5.85 1.54 -11.96
N ALA A 148 -6.42 1.21 -10.79
CA ALA A 148 -7.86 1.02 -10.65
C ALA A 148 -8.63 2.31 -10.98
N CYS A 149 -8.22 3.46 -10.46
CA CYS A 149 -8.84 4.76 -10.76
C CYS A 149 -8.77 5.09 -12.26
N ALA A 150 -7.65 4.82 -12.93
CA ALA A 150 -7.54 5.00 -14.38
C ALA A 150 -8.50 4.08 -15.14
N GLY A 151 -8.57 2.80 -14.75
CA GLY A 151 -9.51 1.83 -15.32
C GLY A 151 -10.98 2.24 -15.16
N LEU A 152 -11.35 2.69 -13.96
CA LEU A 152 -12.69 3.19 -13.64
C LEU A 152 -13.00 4.51 -14.38
N SER A 153 -12.01 5.38 -14.58
CA SER A 153 -12.18 6.63 -15.33
C SER A 153 -12.56 6.37 -16.80
N LEU A 154 -12.00 5.33 -17.42
CA LEU A 154 -12.30 4.94 -18.80
C LEU A 154 -13.75 4.50 -19.01
N TYR A 155 -14.49 4.13 -17.96
CA TYR A 155 -15.92 3.84 -18.04
C TYR A 155 -16.73 5.02 -18.61
N PHE A 156 -16.29 6.25 -18.33
CA PHE A 156 -16.96 7.44 -18.80
C PHE A 156 -16.73 7.72 -20.29
N GLU A 157 -15.75 7.08 -20.93
CA GLU A 157 -15.49 7.23 -22.35
C GLU A 157 -16.45 6.40 -23.21
N ARG A 158 -16.63 6.83 -24.46
CA ARG A 158 -17.43 6.11 -25.45
C ARG A 158 -16.57 5.06 -26.17
N GLY A 159 -17.21 3.96 -26.57
CA GLY A 159 -16.59 2.90 -27.36
C GLY A 159 -16.30 1.63 -26.56
N LYS A 160 -16.60 0.47 -27.17
CA LYS A 160 -16.43 -0.84 -26.54
C LYS A 160 -14.96 -1.12 -26.18
N LYS A 161 -14.03 -0.81 -27.09
CA LYS A 161 -12.58 -1.04 -26.89
C LYS A 161 -12.03 -0.28 -25.68
N VAL A 162 -12.42 0.98 -25.50
CA VAL A 162 -11.97 1.82 -24.37
C VAL A 162 -12.47 1.27 -23.03
N LYS A 163 -13.71 0.78 -22.99
CA LYS A 163 -14.28 0.14 -21.79
C LYS A 163 -13.63 -1.19 -21.45
N ILE A 164 -13.29 -1.99 -22.47
CA ILE A 164 -12.50 -3.23 -22.29
C ILE A 164 -11.13 -2.90 -21.71
N LEU A 165 -10.46 -1.85 -22.23
CA LEU A 165 -9.20 -1.37 -21.65
C LEU A 165 -9.38 -0.93 -20.19
N GLY A 166 -10.47 -0.24 -19.87
CA GLY A 166 -10.80 0.14 -18.49
C GLY A 166 -10.97 -1.06 -17.56
N LEU A 167 -11.69 -2.08 -18.01
CA LEU A 167 -11.86 -3.33 -17.28
C LEU A 167 -10.53 -4.07 -17.10
N PHE A 168 -9.69 -4.09 -18.13
CA PHE A 168 -8.36 -4.69 -18.09
C PHE A 168 -7.44 -3.98 -17.10
N LEU A 169 -7.41 -2.64 -17.08
CA LEU A 169 -6.63 -1.89 -16.10
C LEU A 169 -7.16 -2.10 -14.68
N PHE A 170 -8.48 -2.09 -14.48
CA PHE A 170 -9.05 -2.41 -13.17
C PHE A 170 -8.65 -3.81 -12.71
N LEU A 171 -8.67 -4.79 -13.62
CA LEU A 171 -8.18 -6.14 -13.34
C LEU A 171 -6.70 -6.11 -12.93
N ILE A 172 -5.81 -5.45 -13.68
CA ILE A 172 -4.39 -5.31 -13.29
C ILE A 172 -4.26 -4.70 -11.89
N GLY A 173 -4.96 -3.60 -11.60
CA GLY A 173 -4.95 -2.98 -10.27
C GLY A 173 -5.37 -3.97 -9.19
N SER A 174 -6.40 -4.77 -9.45
CA SER A 174 -6.86 -5.80 -8.51
C SER A 174 -5.92 -7.01 -8.37
N LEU A 175 -5.13 -7.33 -9.41
CA LEU A 175 -4.09 -8.37 -9.34
C LEU A 175 -2.90 -7.90 -8.48
N ILE A 176 -2.55 -6.62 -8.56
CA ILE A 176 -1.48 -6.04 -7.72
C ILE A 176 -1.96 -5.94 -6.27
N ARG A 177 -3.16 -5.38 -6.05
CA ARG A 177 -3.74 -5.31 -4.70
C ARG A 177 -5.26 -5.24 -4.74
N PHE A 178 -5.90 -6.39 -4.54
CA PHE A 178 -7.36 -6.54 -4.58
C PHE A 178 -8.07 -5.56 -3.66
N GLU A 179 -7.67 -5.48 -2.39
CA GLU A 179 -8.31 -4.64 -1.37
C GLU A 179 -8.25 -3.15 -1.75
N ALA A 180 -7.13 -2.69 -2.30
CA ALA A 180 -6.97 -1.29 -2.73
C ALA A 180 -7.84 -0.97 -3.95
N ALA A 181 -7.86 -1.85 -4.96
CA ALA A 181 -8.70 -1.69 -6.14
C ALA A 181 -10.20 -1.68 -5.78
N MET A 182 -10.61 -2.57 -4.86
CA MET A 182 -11.98 -2.64 -4.36
C MET A 182 -12.37 -1.43 -3.51
N LEU A 183 -11.43 -0.89 -2.72
CA LEU A 183 -11.62 0.35 -1.98
C LEU A 183 -11.85 1.53 -2.96
N CYS A 184 -11.03 1.63 -4.02
CA CYS A 184 -11.25 2.64 -5.05
C CYS A 184 -12.59 2.47 -5.75
N PHE A 185 -12.97 1.24 -6.09
CA PHE A 185 -14.26 0.93 -6.69
C PHE A 185 -15.42 1.34 -5.79
N GLY A 186 -15.39 1.01 -4.50
CA GLY A 186 -16.45 1.36 -3.55
C GLY A 186 -16.71 2.86 -3.49
N VAL A 187 -15.65 3.68 -3.49
CA VAL A 187 -15.77 5.14 -3.49
C VAL A 187 -16.22 5.68 -4.85
N TYR A 188 -15.80 5.09 -5.97
CA TYR A 188 -16.08 5.61 -7.32
C TYR A 188 -17.41 5.13 -7.92
N ALA A 189 -17.87 3.94 -7.52
CA ALA A 189 -19.06 3.26 -8.05
C ALA A 189 -20.35 4.10 -7.95
N PRO A 190 -20.63 4.85 -6.86
CA PRO A 190 -21.82 5.68 -6.80
C PRO A 190 -21.92 6.67 -7.96
N VAL A 191 -20.82 7.32 -8.35
CA VAL A 191 -20.81 8.25 -9.50
C VAL A 191 -20.98 7.52 -10.84
N MET A 192 -20.55 6.26 -10.95
CA MET A 192 -20.80 5.45 -12.15
C MET A 192 -22.28 5.11 -12.35
N MET A 193 -23.03 4.99 -11.25
CA MET A 193 -24.48 4.73 -11.25
C MET A 193 -25.31 5.99 -11.58
N PHE A 194 -24.78 7.18 -11.27
CA PHE A 194 -25.38 8.47 -11.64
C PHE A 194 -24.59 9.09 -12.79
N PRO A 195 -24.78 8.65 -14.06
CA PRO A 195 -23.87 8.99 -15.15
C PRO A 195 -23.74 10.49 -15.35
N LEU A 196 -22.51 10.95 -15.60
CA LEU A 196 -22.09 12.35 -15.86
C LEU A 196 -22.89 13.11 -16.96
N SER A 197 -23.84 12.46 -17.64
CA SER A 197 -24.80 13.08 -18.58
C SER A 197 -26.25 13.17 -18.08
N GLY A 198 -26.52 12.69 -16.87
CA GLY A 198 -27.68 13.06 -16.06
C GLY A 198 -28.97 12.28 -16.29
N ARG A 199 -28.96 11.25 -17.14
CA ARG A 199 -30.04 10.24 -17.22
C ARG A 199 -29.47 8.96 -17.82
N ILE A 200 -29.75 7.82 -17.20
CA ILE A 200 -29.87 6.57 -17.94
C ILE A 200 -31.08 6.78 -18.86
N ARG A 201 -30.83 7.07 -20.14
CA ARG A 201 -31.91 7.43 -21.07
C ARG A 201 -32.56 6.21 -21.72
N SER A 202 -31.98 5.02 -21.52
CA SER A 202 -32.49 3.78 -22.11
C SER A 202 -32.22 2.57 -21.23
N LYS A 203 -33.10 1.57 -21.32
CA LYS A 203 -32.94 0.23 -20.71
C LYS A 203 -31.61 -0.41 -21.13
N ARG A 204 -31.19 -0.22 -22.38
CA ARG A 204 -29.90 -0.72 -22.91
C ARG A 204 -28.69 -0.10 -22.20
N GLN A 205 -28.73 1.19 -21.91
CA GLN A 205 -27.66 1.86 -21.16
C GLN A 205 -27.57 1.34 -19.73
N PHE A 206 -28.72 1.15 -19.06
CA PHE A 206 -28.78 0.57 -17.72
C PHE A 206 -28.15 -0.83 -17.67
N LEU A 207 -28.57 -1.72 -18.59
CA LEU A 207 -28.06 -3.09 -18.67
C LEU A 207 -26.56 -3.11 -18.95
N ASN A 208 -26.08 -2.28 -19.88
CA ASN A 208 -24.64 -2.18 -20.15
C ASN A 208 -23.84 -1.68 -18.94
N THR A 209 -24.37 -0.71 -18.19
CA THR A 209 -23.75 -0.25 -16.93
C THR A 209 -23.71 -1.37 -15.90
N GLY A 210 -24.83 -2.09 -15.71
CA GLY A 210 -24.92 -3.22 -14.79
C GLY A 210 -23.94 -4.34 -15.16
N LEU A 211 -23.84 -4.70 -16.44
CA LEU A 211 -22.89 -5.71 -16.94
C LEU A 211 -21.42 -5.33 -16.70
N ILE A 212 -21.07 -4.04 -16.87
CA ILE A 212 -19.70 -3.58 -16.61
C ILE A 212 -19.40 -3.62 -15.11
N LEU A 213 -20.31 -3.14 -14.25
CA LEU A 213 -20.15 -3.22 -12.81
C LEU A 213 -20.04 -4.67 -12.33
N PHE A 214 -20.84 -5.56 -12.91
CA PHE A 214 -20.76 -7.00 -12.67
C PHE A 214 -19.40 -7.56 -13.09
N ALA A 215 -18.90 -7.23 -14.29
CA ALA A 215 -17.60 -7.68 -14.76
C ALA A 215 -16.44 -7.16 -13.88
N ILE A 216 -16.52 -5.91 -13.42
CA ILE A 216 -15.57 -5.29 -12.48
C ILE A 216 -15.52 -6.06 -11.15
N LEU A 217 -16.64 -6.62 -10.70
CA LEU A 217 -16.70 -7.44 -9.48
C LEU A 217 -16.24 -8.88 -9.71
N VAL A 218 -16.72 -9.51 -10.78
CA VAL A 218 -16.52 -10.95 -10.99
C VAL A 218 -15.10 -11.28 -11.43
N LEU A 219 -14.49 -10.52 -12.35
CA LEU A 219 -13.16 -10.88 -12.87
C LEU A 219 -12.08 -10.88 -11.78
N PRO A 220 -11.98 -9.88 -10.89
CA PRO A 220 -11.03 -9.91 -9.78
C PRO A 220 -11.29 -11.05 -8.78
N VAL A 221 -12.57 -11.37 -8.52
CA VAL A 221 -12.93 -12.48 -7.62
C VAL A 221 -12.50 -13.82 -8.23
N LEU A 222 -12.70 -14.01 -9.54
CA LEU A 222 -12.21 -15.20 -10.24
C LEU A 222 -10.67 -15.29 -10.20
N ALA A 223 -9.98 -14.17 -10.42
CA ALA A 223 -8.51 -14.14 -10.31
C ALA A 223 -8.01 -14.47 -8.89
N ARG A 224 -8.72 -14.01 -7.85
CA ARG A 224 -8.46 -14.39 -6.45
C ARG A 224 -8.75 -15.87 -6.19
N GLY A 225 -9.74 -16.44 -6.87
CA GLY A 225 -10.03 -17.88 -6.86
C GLY A 225 -8.88 -18.71 -7.46
N VAL A 226 -8.34 -18.28 -8.61
CA VAL A 226 -7.16 -18.90 -9.24
C VAL A 226 -5.96 -18.84 -8.30
N ASP A 227 -5.68 -17.68 -7.73
CA ASP A 227 -4.60 -17.48 -6.75
C ASP A 227 -4.70 -18.43 -5.56
N ALA A 228 -5.87 -18.48 -4.92
CA ALA A 228 -6.12 -19.39 -3.82
C ALA A 228 -5.98 -20.87 -4.21
N GLN A 229 -6.34 -21.25 -5.44
CA GLN A 229 -6.16 -22.62 -5.92
C GLN A 229 -4.68 -22.98 -6.14
N VAL A 230 -3.87 -22.05 -6.65
CA VAL A 230 -2.44 -22.26 -6.85
C VAL A 230 -1.73 -22.49 -5.51
N TYR A 231 -1.97 -21.64 -4.51
CA TYR A 231 -1.39 -21.83 -3.17
C TYR A 231 -1.87 -23.12 -2.48
N LYS A 232 -3.13 -23.53 -2.71
CA LYS A 232 -3.68 -24.79 -2.16
C LYS A 232 -3.11 -26.06 -2.78
N HIS A 233 -2.52 -25.98 -3.97
CA HIS A 233 -2.01 -27.18 -4.64
C HIS A 233 -0.77 -27.75 -3.96
N ASN A 234 0.02 -26.91 -3.29
CA ASN A 234 1.18 -27.34 -2.51
C ASN A 234 0.87 -27.23 -1.00
N PRO A 235 1.01 -28.33 -0.22
CA PRO A 235 0.71 -28.33 1.21
C PRO A 235 1.49 -27.30 2.04
N GLU A 236 2.76 -27.06 1.73
CA GLU A 236 3.61 -26.11 2.45
C GLU A 236 3.14 -24.67 2.20
N TRP A 237 2.85 -24.34 0.94
CA TRP A 237 2.27 -23.04 0.56
C TRP A 237 0.88 -22.83 1.16
N GLN A 238 0.07 -23.88 1.25
CA GLN A 238 -1.23 -23.81 1.90
C GLN A 238 -1.09 -23.49 3.38
N TYR A 239 -0.24 -24.24 4.10
CA TYR A 239 0.02 -24.00 5.52
C TYR A 239 0.51 -22.57 5.75
N TYR A 240 1.50 -22.13 4.97
CA TYR A 240 2.01 -20.78 5.01
C TYR A 240 0.91 -19.72 4.82
N VAL A 241 0.09 -19.84 3.79
CA VAL A 241 -0.96 -18.84 3.50
C VAL A 241 -1.99 -18.76 4.63
N ASP A 242 -2.35 -19.89 5.23
CA ASP A 242 -3.28 -19.93 6.36
C ASP A 242 -2.62 -19.34 7.63
N TYR A 243 -1.36 -19.67 7.90
CA TYR A 243 -0.55 -19.05 8.97
C TYR A 243 -0.46 -17.54 8.81
N ASN A 244 0.00 -17.10 7.64
CA ASN A 244 0.24 -15.71 7.28
C ASN A 244 -1.05 -14.86 7.38
N ARG A 245 -2.20 -15.45 7.04
CA ARG A 245 -3.52 -14.80 7.17
C ARG A 245 -3.87 -14.53 8.63
N VAL A 246 -3.70 -15.51 9.52
CA VAL A 246 -4.00 -15.37 10.95
C VAL A 246 -2.99 -14.44 11.62
N ARG A 247 -1.70 -14.64 11.37
CA ARG A 247 -0.59 -13.80 11.85
C ARG A 247 -0.76 -12.35 11.43
N GLY A 248 -1.06 -12.10 10.15
CA GLY A 248 -1.35 -10.75 9.64
C GLY A 248 -2.55 -10.10 10.34
N ALA A 249 -3.63 -10.86 10.58
CA ALA A 249 -4.81 -10.37 11.29
C ALA A 249 -4.57 -10.07 12.78
N LEU A 250 -3.51 -10.62 13.38
CA LEU A 250 -3.06 -10.27 14.73
C LEU A 250 -2.17 -9.02 14.69
N ASN A 251 -1.10 -9.04 13.90
CA ASN A 251 -0.11 -7.95 13.85
C ASN A 251 -0.68 -6.63 13.34
N ASP A 252 -1.59 -6.63 12.37
CA ASP A 252 -2.21 -5.40 11.87
C ASP A 252 -3.34 -4.88 12.77
N ASN A 253 -3.77 -5.66 13.78
CA ASN A 253 -4.92 -5.34 14.61
C ASN A 253 -4.52 -4.50 15.83
N PRO A 254 -4.98 -3.24 15.94
CA PRO A 254 -4.63 -2.37 17.06
C PRO A 254 -5.10 -2.91 18.43
N ASN A 255 -6.07 -3.82 18.45
CA ASN A 255 -6.54 -4.46 19.68
C ASN A 255 -5.56 -5.53 20.20
N PHE A 256 -4.66 -6.03 19.35
CA PHE A 256 -3.63 -7.01 19.75
C PHE A 256 -2.57 -6.36 20.64
N ALA A 257 -2.08 -5.16 20.28
CA ALA A 257 -1.17 -4.40 21.15
C ALA A 257 -1.78 -4.08 22.52
N LYS A 258 -3.09 -3.76 22.56
CA LYS A 258 -3.82 -3.57 23.84
C LYS A 258 -3.87 -4.86 24.66
N LEU A 259 -4.12 -6.01 24.00
CA LEU A 259 -4.12 -7.33 24.65
C LEU A 259 -2.77 -7.62 25.36
N LEU A 260 -1.65 -7.24 24.75
CA LEU A 260 -0.32 -7.45 25.32
C LEU A 260 -0.06 -6.60 26.58
N ASN A 261 -0.70 -5.43 26.68
CA ASN A 261 -0.51 -4.49 27.79
C ASN A 261 -1.41 -4.78 28.99
N ASP A 262 -2.60 -5.34 28.78
CA ASP A 262 -3.61 -5.48 29.84
C ASP A 262 -3.39 -6.72 30.77
N SER A 263 -2.40 -7.61 30.51
CA SER A 263 -2.01 -8.81 31.32
C SER A 263 -3.12 -9.88 31.60
N PRO A 264 -2.73 -11.09 32.05
CA PRO A 264 -2.55 -12.31 31.26
C PRO A 264 -3.87 -13.06 30.95
N ALA A 265 -4.89 -12.41 30.37
CA ALA A 265 -6.16 -13.08 30.09
C ALA A 265 -6.09 -14.11 28.94
N CYS A 266 -5.00 -14.15 28.16
CA CYS A 266 -4.81 -15.16 27.13
C CYS A 266 -3.92 -16.29 27.68
N SER A 267 -4.54 -17.32 28.28
CA SER A 267 -3.85 -18.53 28.76
C SER A 267 -3.28 -19.41 27.64
N VAL A 268 -3.31 -18.94 26.39
CA VAL A 268 -3.01 -19.71 25.19
C VAL A 268 -1.51 -19.79 24.91
N ALA A 269 -0.75 -18.73 25.20
CA ALA A 269 0.70 -18.66 24.97
C ALA A 269 1.37 -17.72 25.98
N ASP A 270 2.70 -17.79 26.12
CA ASP A 270 3.44 -16.84 26.96
C ASP A 270 3.34 -15.42 26.44
N ILE A 271 3.34 -14.44 27.34
CA ILE A 271 3.27 -13.04 26.96
C ILE A 271 4.50 -12.59 26.15
N ASN A 272 5.69 -13.12 26.44
CA ASN A 272 6.91 -12.77 25.71
C ASN A 272 6.94 -13.43 24.32
N ASP A 273 6.38 -14.64 24.17
CA ASP A 273 6.16 -15.24 22.84
C ASP A 273 5.20 -14.35 22.01
N LEU A 274 4.10 -13.89 22.62
CA LEU A 274 3.15 -13.00 21.95
C LEU A 274 3.72 -11.60 21.66
N ARG A 275 4.65 -11.09 22.48
CA ARG A 275 5.42 -9.87 22.19
C ARG A 275 6.35 -10.07 21.00
N ASN A 276 7.05 -11.20 20.94
CA ASN A 276 7.88 -11.58 19.78
C ASN A 276 7.04 -11.66 18.50
N LEU A 277 5.83 -12.22 18.56
CA LEU A 277 4.86 -12.17 17.46
C LEU A 277 4.51 -10.74 17.04
N GLY A 278 4.21 -9.87 18.02
CA GLY A 278 3.95 -8.44 17.80
C GLY A 278 5.13 -7.70 17.17
N ASN A 279 6.35 -8.07 17.54
CA ASN A 279 7.61 -7.54 16.99
C ASN A 279 8.06 -8.23 15.70
N PHE A 280 7.18 -9.03 15.09
CA PHE A 280 7.43 -9.73 13.83
C PHE A 280 8.57 -10.76 13.89
N ILE A 281 8.87 -11.36 15.04
CA ILE A 281 9.85 -12.44 15.22
C ILE A 281 9.28 -13.61 16.00
N ALA A 282 8.10 -14.09 15.57
CA ALA A 282 7.46 -15.25 16.20
C ALA A 282 8.35 -16.50 16.13
N ASP A 283 8.36 -17.30 17.20
CA ASP A 283 8.93 -18.66 17.16
C ASP A 283 7.93 -19.60 16.45
N PRO A 284 8.26 -20.13 15.27
CA PRO A 284 7.34 -20.96 14.50
C PRO A 284 6.97 -22.28 15.18
N ALA A 285 7.83 -22.82 16.03
CA ALA A 285 7.60 -24.09 16.72
C ALA A 285 6.67 -23.93 17.94
N VAL A 286 6.64 -22.74 18.55
CA VAL A 286 5.81 -22.42 19.71
C VAL A 286 4.50 -21.78 19.28
N LEU A 287 4.56 -20.82 18.36
CA LEU A 287 3.43 -20.08 17.84
C LEU A 287 3.03 -20.60 16.47
N ASP A 288 2.66 -21.88 16.43
CA ASP A 288 2.14 -22.54 15.23
C ASP A 288 0.74 -22.00 14.84
N LEU A 289 0.24 -22.44 13.68
CA LEU A 289 -1.08 -22.05 13.17
C LEU A 289 -2.22 -22.26 14.19
N HIS A 290 -2.17 -23.35 14.97
CA HIS A 290 -3.23 -23.68 15.93
C HIS A 290 -3.23 -22.69 17.11
N VAL A 291 -2.04 -22.40 17.65
CA VAL A 291 -1.86 -21.45 18.76
C VAL A 291 -2.29 -20.04 18.35
N ILE A 292 -1.78 -19.52 17.22
CA ILE A 292 -2.14 -18.16 16.78
C ILE A 292 -3.63 -18.05 16.40
N THR A 293 -4.27 -19.14 15.97
CA THR A 293 -5.71 -19.16 15.70
C THR A 293 -6.51 -18.99 16.99
N ARG A 294 -6.15 -19.70 18.06
CA ARG A 294 -6.78 -19.53 19.39
C ARG A 294 -6.56 -18.11 19.94
N VAL A 295 -5.38 -17.54 19.76
CA VAL A 295 -5.10 -16.13 20.14
C VAL A 295 -6.03 -15.20 19.36
N LYS A 296 -6.19 -15.41 18.05
CA LYS A 296 -7.11 -14.62 17.23
C LYS A 296 -8.57 -14.77 17.65
N GLU A 297 -9.03 -15.97 17.98
CA GLU A 297 -10.38 -16.20 18.48
C GLU A 297 -10.64 -15.42 19.77
N SER A 298 -9.66 -15.39 20.69
CA SER A 298 -9.76 -14.58 21.91
C SER A 298 -9.85 -13.07 21.62
N LEU A 299 -9.17 -12.62 20.56
CA LEU A 299 -9.20 -11.23 20.11
C LEU A 299 -10.54 -10.87 19.45
N ASP A 300 -11.12 -11.79 18.69
CA ASP A 300 -12.40 -11.62 18.01
C ASP A 300 -13.60 -11.68 18.94
N ALA A 301 -13.49 -12.37 20.07
CA ALA A 301 -14.51 -12.41 21.12
C ALA A 301 -14.77 -11.04 21.77
N LYS A 302 -13.88 -10.06 21.59
CA LYS A 302 -14.09 -8.70 22.11
C LYS A 302 -15.35 -8.05 21.51
N PRO A 303 -16.21 -7.41 22.32
CA PRO A 303 -17.40 -6.70 21.86
C PRO A 303 -17.09 -5.70 20.75
N LEU A 304 -18.02 -5.55 19.79
CA LEU A 304 -17.89 -4.56 18.70
C LEU A 304 -17.71 -3.13 19.23
N PHE A 305 -18.24 -2.82 20.42
CA PHE A 305 -18.12 -1.51 21.04
C PHE A 305 -16.67 -1.14 21.37
N ASP A 306 -15.86 -2.10 21.82
CA ASP A 306 -14.44 -1.86 22.12
C ASP A 306 -13.65 -1.58 20.85
N LYS A 307 -14.04 -2.23 19.74
CA LYS A 307 -13.45 -2.01 18.41
C LYS A 307 -13.78 -0.62 17.85
N PHE A 308 -14.88 0.02 18.25
CA PHE A 308 -15.22 1.38 17.80
C PHE A 308 -14.23 2.45 18.25
N GLN A 309 -13.46 2.21 19.31
CA GLN A 309 -12.38 3.12 19.69
C GLN A 309 -11.37 3.34 18.54
N ASN A 310 -11.18 2.32 17.69
CA ASN A 310 -10.25 2.40 16.57
C ASN A 310 -10.77 3.33 15.46
N ILE A 311 -12.09 3.54 15.36
CA ILE A 311 -12.68 4.55 14.47
C ILE A 311 -12.19 5.94 14.87
N LYS A 312 -12.22 6.23 16.18
CA LYS A 312 -11.72 7.51 16.70
C LYS A 312 -10.25 7.70 16.35
N THR A 313 -9.43 6.66 16.50
CA THR A 313 -7.99 6.73 16.22
C THR A 313 -7.68 7.18 14.79
N TRP A 314 -8.28 6.56 13.78
CA TRP A 314 -7.98 6.96 12.40
C TRP A 314 -8.58 8.32 12.05
N ILE A 315 -9.76 8.67 12.59
CA ILE A 315 -10.34 10.01 12.39
C ILE A 315 -9.42 11.09 12.97
N CYS A 316 -8.90 10.88 14.18
CA CYS A 316 -7.96 11.80 14.81
C CYS A 316 -6.67 11.93 14.00
N PHE A 317 -6.15 10.82 13.46
CA PHE A 317 -4.92 10.83 12.67
C PHE A 317 -5.04 11.64 11.36
N TYR A 318 -6.21 11.64 10.72
CA TYR A 318 -6.45 12.37 9.47
C TYR A 318 -7.40 13.58 9.62
N VAL A 319 -7.53 14.14 10.84
CA VAL A 319 -8.59 15.10 11.18
C VAL A 319 -8.62 16.32 10.25
N ASP A 320 -7.47 16.93 9.97
CA ASP A 320 -7.38 18.15 9.14
C ASP A 320 -7.88 17.89 7.71
N THR A 321 -7.50 16.73 7.16
CA THR A 321 -7.91 16.31 5.81
C THR A 321 -9.41 15.98 5.78
N ILE A 322 -9.90 15.28 6.80
CA ILE A 322 -11.32 14.92 6.93
C ILE A 322 -12.20 16.17 7.04
N VAL A 323 -11.82 17.15 7.86
CA VAL A 323 -12.57 18.40 8.01
C VAL A 323 -12.68 19.13 6.67
N CYS A 324 -11.58 19.23 5.91
CA CYS A 324 -11.60 19.85 4.58
C CYS A 324 -12.55 19.11 3.62
N ILE A 325 -12.52 17.77 3.60
CA ILE A 325 -13.40 16.94 2.76
C ILE A 325 -14.86 17.10 3.15
N LEU A 326 -15.20 17.09 4.44
CA LEU A 326 -16.57 17.25 4.91
C LEU A 326 -17.13 18.62 4.52
N LEU A 327 -16.33 19.68 4.67
CA LEU A 327 -16.70 21.03 4.23
C LEU A 327 -16.89 21.11 2.71
N LEU A 328 -16.02 20.45 1.93
CA LEU A 328 -16.18 20.33 0.47
C LEU A 328 -17.48 19.63 0.09
N ILE A 329 -17.78 18.48 0.70
CA ILE A 329 -19.01 17.72 0.42
C ILE A 329 -20.22 18.58 0.77
N LEU A 330 -20.24 19.23 1.94
CA LEU A 330 -21.34 20.10 2.37
C LEU A 330 -21.57 21.26 1.40
N LEU A 331 -20.50 21.98 1.00
CA LEU A 331 -20.58 23.10 0.07
C LEU A 331 -21.12 22.69 -1.30
N LEU A 332 -20.68 21.53 -1.80
CA LEU A 332 -21.12 20.98 -3.08
C LEU A 332 -22.57 20.45 -3.01
N MET A 333 -23.03 20.02 -1.84
CA MET A 333 -24.39 19.52 -1.62
C MET A 333 -25.47 20.60 -1.68
N LEU A 334 -25.13 21.83 -1.29
CA LEU A 334 -26.06 22.98 -1.25
C LEU A 334 -26.47 23.50 -2.64
N GLU A 335 -26.05 22.86 -3.73
CA GLU A 335 -26.35 23.28 -5.09
C GLU A 335 -27.55 22.51 -5.68
N ARG A 336 -28.69 23.21 -5.83
CA ARG A 336 -30.00 22.63 -6.20
C ARG A 336 -30.03 21.91 -7.56
N ARG A 337 -29.11 22.21 -8.48
CA ARG A 337 -29.11 21.71 -9.87
C ARG A 337 -28.04 20.65 -10.17
N VAL A 338 -27.31 20.17 -9.17
CA VAL A 338 -26.24 19.16 -9.41
C VAL A 338 -26.88 17.79 -9.47
N THR A 339 -27.03 17.22 -10.66
CA THR A 339 -27.56 15.86 -10.85
C THR A 339 -26.65 14.77 -10.25
N TYR A 340 -25.44 15.15 -9.83
CA TYR A 340 -24.40 14.31 -9.21
C TYR A 340 -24.30 14.43 -7.69
N ARG A 341 -25.14 15.26 -7.08
CA ARG A 341 -25.09 15.55 -5.65
C ARG A 341 -25.23 14.28 -4.82
N TRP A 342 -26.09 13.36 -5.26
CA TRP A 342 -26.27 12.05 -4.65
C TRP A 342 -25.07 11.14 -4.89
N GLY A 343 -24.49 11.14 -6.09
CA GLY A 343 -23.26 10.42 -6.38
C GLY A 343 -22.12 10.86 -5.45
N LEU A 344 -21.94 12.17 -5.25
CA LEU A 344 -20.96 12.71 -4.29
C LEU A 344 -21.27 12.28 -2.86
N LEU A 345 -22.52 12.45 -2.41
CA LEU A 345 -22.90 12.09 -1.05
C LEU A 345 -22.64 10.62 -0.75
N PHE A 346 -23.06 9.73 -1.66
CA PHE A 346 -22.84 8.29 -1.51
C PHE A 346 -21.37 7.90 -1.64
N SER A 347 -20.58 8.61 -2.47
CA SER A 347 -19.13 8.38 -2.54
C SER A 347 -18.44 8.82 -1.24
N GLY A 348 -18.83 9.97 -0.68
CA GLY A 348 -18.35 10.45 0.61
C GLY A 348 -18.75 9.53 1.76
N LEU A 349 -20.02 9.10 1.81
CA LEU A 349 -20.49 8.12 2.80
C LEU A 349 -19.74 6.80 2.66
N SER A 350 -19.56 6.29 1.44
CA SER A 350 -18.79 5.07 1.18
C SER A 350 -17.34 5.20 1.66
N PHE A 351 -16.69 6.33 1.41
CA PHE A 351 -15.34 6.62 1.92
C PHE A 351 -15.25 6.45 3.45
N PHE A 352 -16.18 7.05 4.20
CA PHE A 352 -16.20 6.93 5.67
C PHE A 352 -16.55 5.52 6.15
N ILE A 353 -17.55 4.87 5.53
CA ILE A 353 -17.99 3.51 5.90
C ILE A 353 -16.85 2.52 5.67
N LEU A 354 -16.20 2.55 4.51
CA LEU A 354 -15.15 1.59 4.16
C LEU A 354 -13.91 1.74 5.04
N LEU A 355 -13.46 2.97 5.30
CA LEU A 355 -12.32 3.21 6.19
C LEU A 355 -12.65 2.87 7.64
N SER A 356 -13.86 3.18 8.10
CA SER A 356 -14.31 2.78 9.44
C SER A 356 -14.36 1.26 9.57
N TRP A 357 -14.85 0.55 8.56
CA TRP A 357 -14.88 -0.90 8.53
C TRP A 357 -13.48 -1.52 8.59
N VAL A 358 -12.52 -1.00 7.82
CA VAL A 358 -11.11 -1.41 7.92
C VAL A 358 -10.58 -1.16 9.33
N SER A 359 -10.86 0.01 9.91
CA SER A 359 -10.34 0.42 11.22
C SER A 359 -10.76 -0.47 12.38
N LEU A 360 -11.86 -1.24 12.24
CA LEU A 360 -12.34 -2.11 13.32
C LEU A 360 -11.32 -3.19 13.69
N ASN A 361 -10.63 -3.74 12.69
CA ASN A 361 -9.72 -4.87 12.85
C ASN A 361 -8.31 -4.61 12.29
N ALA A 362 -8.06 -3.47 11.63
CA ALA A 362 -6.76 -3.13 11.08
C ALA A 362 -6.47 -1.64 11.16
N THR A 363 -5.21 -1.25 11.32
CA THR A 363 -4.83 0.18 11.28
C THR A 363 -5.01 0.77 9.87
N VAL A 364 -5.65 1.94 9.77
CA VAL A 364 -5.78 2.67 8.49
C VAL A 364 -4.45 3.37 8.16
N LYS A 365 -3.56 2.62 7.51
CA LYS A 365 -2.27 3.12 7.04
C LYS A 365 -2.46 4.22 5.98
N GLU A 366 -1.51 5.14 5.87
CA GLU A 366 -1.61 6.31 4.98
C GLU A 366 -1.88 5.93 3.53
N ARG A 367 -1.20 4.90 3.00
CA ARG A 367 -1.46 4.36 1.66
C ARG A 367 -2.89 3.84 1.45
N VAL A 368 -3.55 3.35 2.50
CA VAL A 368 -4.95 2.88 2.44
C VAL A 368 -5.89 4.09 2.39
N PHE A 369 -5.64 5.08 3.24
CA PHE A 369 -6.37 6.37 3.21
C PHE A 369 -6.20 7.07 1.85
N LEU A 370 -4.98 7.08 1.31
CA LEU A 370 -4.67 7.68 0.03
C LEU A 370 -5.38 6.95 -1.13
N SER A 371 -5.49 5.62 -1.05
CA SER A 371 -6.22 4.82 -2.05
C SER A 371 -7.72 5.17 -2.11
N SER A 372 -8.35 5.51 -0.98
CA SER A 372 -9.77 5.89 -0.95
C SER A 372 -10.01 7.38 -1.23
N ILE A 373 -9.09 8.28 -0.86
CA ILE A 373 -9.25 9.73 -1.09
C ILE A 373 -9.04 10.12 -2.56
N VAL A 374 -8.14 9.45 -3.29
CA VAL A 374 -7.88 9.71 -4.73
C VAL A 374 -9.15 9.72 -5.59
N PRO A 375 -9.98 8.65 -5.60
CA PRO A 375 -11.23 8.65 -6.37
C PRO A 375 -12.19 9.76 -5.93
N LEU A 376 -12.28 10.04 -4.62
CA LEU A 376 -13.13 11.11 -4.09
C LEU A 376 -12.67 12.50 -4.56
N MET A 377 -11.37 12.77 -4.54
CA MET A 377 -10.79 14.05 -5.00
C MET A 377 -10.99 14.25 -6.50
N LEU A 378 -10.86 13.20 -7.31
CA LEU A 378 -11.17 13.27 -8.74
C LEU A 378 -12.66 13.63 -8.99
N ILE A 379 -13.57 13.06 -8.19
CA ILE A 379 -15.01 13.41 -8.25
C ILE A 379 -15.21 14.88 -7.85
N ILE A 380 -14.61 15.31 -6.75
CA ILE A 380 -14.71 16.70 -6.25
C ILE A 380 -14.21 17.70 -7.28
N THR A 381 -13.04 17.49 -7.91
CA THR A 381 -12.50 18.37 -8.95
C THR A 381 -13.48 18.55 -10.11
N LEU A 382 -14.11 17.45 -10.55
CA LEU A 382 -15.11 17.50 -11.61
C LEU A 382 -16.34 18.31 -11.19
N LEU A 383 -16.78 18.18 -9.93
CA LEU A 383 -17.96 18.90 -9.43
C LEU A 383 -17.74 20.40 -9.23
N ILE A 384 -16.58 20.79 -8.70
CA ILE A 384 -16.18 22.20 -8.54
C ILE A 384 -16.24 22.90 -9.90
N THR A 385 -15.75 22.24 -10.95
CA THR A 385 -15.46 22.88 -12.23
C THR A 385 -16.59 22.81 -13.25
N CYS A 386 -17.38 21.73 -13.23
CA CYS A 386 -18.40 21.49 -14.25
C CYS A 386 -19.80 21.97 -13.84
N TYR A 387 -20.10 22.08 -12.53
CA TYR A 387 -21.48 22.27 -12.07
C TYR A 387 -21.74 23.50 -11.21
N GLN A 388 -20.70 24.12 -10.65
CA GLN A 388 -20.89 25.35 -9.89
C GLN A 388 -21.00 26.56 -10.81
N LYS A 389 -22.09 27.33 -10.65
CA LYS A 389 -22.33 28.57 -11.40
C LYS A 389 -21.92 29.83 -10.66
N LYS A 390 -21.86 29.77 -9.32
CA LYS A 390 -21.53 30.92 -8.47
C LYS A 390 -20.03 30.97 -8.23
N ILE A 391 -19.39 32.06 -8.65
CA ILE A 391 -17.94 32.25 -8.57
C ILE A 391 -17.40 32.10 -7.15
N TRP A 392 -18.06 32.72 -6.16
CA TRP A 392 -17.63 32.62 -4.76
C TRP A 392 -17.60 31.17 -4.26
N LYS A 393 -18.56 30.32 -4.67
CA LYS A 393 -18.55 28.90 -4.27
C LYS A 393 -17.37 28.15 -4.88
N ILE A 394 -17.01 28.47 -6.12
CA ILE A 394 -15.86 27.85 -6.77
C ILE A 394 -14.59 28.26 -6.03
N ILE A 395 -14.45 29.54 -5.66
CA ILE A 395 -13.31 30.03 -4.87
C ILE A 395 -13.22 29.31 -3.53
N VAL A 396 -14.30 29.31 -2.73
CA VAL A 396 -14.30 28.67 -1.40
C VAL A 396 -14.04 27.16 -1.51
N SER A 397 -14.67 26.47 -2.46
CA SER A 397 -14.42 25.04 -2.68
C SER A 397 -12.98 24.79 -3.13
N SER A 398 -12.40 25.68 -3.95
CA SER A 398 -11.00 25.56 -4.36
C SER A 398 -10.03 25.78 -3.19
N VAL A 399 -10.35 26.66 -2.24
CA VAL A 399 -9.54 26.84 -1.02
C VAL A 399 -9.50 25.56 -0.20
N PHE A 400 -10.65 24.96 0.12
CA PHE A 400 -10.66 23.69 0.87
C PHE A 400 -10.03 22.52 0.11
N TYR A 401 -10.15 22.52 -1.22
CA TYR A 401 -9.46 21.57 -2.07
C TYR A 401 -7.93 21.73 -1.98
N LEU A 402 -7.42 22.96 -2.05
CA LEU A 402 -6.00 23.25 -1.91
C LEU A 402 -5.49 22.96 -0.50
N LEU A 403 -6.28 23.19 0.54
CA LEU A 403 -5.93 22.79 1.92
C LEU A 403 -5.82 21.26 2.04
N THR A 404 -6.71 20.51 1.38
CA THR A 404 -6.62 19.04 1.31
C THR A 404 -5.36 18.59 0.57
N LEU A 405 -4.97 19.27 -0.51
CA LEU A 405 -3.69 18.98 -1.18
C LEU A 405 -2.50 19.35 -0.30
N HIS A 406 -2.59 20.44 0.46
CA HIS A 406 -1.53 20.88 1.37
C HIS A 406 -1.24 19.83 2.45
N THR A 407 -2.26 19.20 3.05
CA THR A 407 -2.03 18.13 4.04
C THR A 407 -1.26 16.95 3.43
N ILE A 408 -1.59 16.54 2.19
CA ILE A 408 -0.88 15.48 1.46
C ILE A 408 0.56 15.92 1.13
N ILE A 409 0.77 17.18 0.76
CA ILE A 409 2.12 17.72 0.49
C ILE A 409 2.98 17.68 1.76
N MET A 410 2.44 18.10 2.91
CA MET A 410 3.18 18.06 4.18
C MET A 410 3.58 16.63 4.54
N GLN A 411 2.65 15.67 4.45
CA GLN A 411 2.93 14.25 4.66
C GLN A 411 4.01 13.73 3.68
N THR A 412 3.98 14.18 2.42
CA THR A 412 4.98 13.80 1.42
C THR A 412 6.36 14.38 1.74
N ALA A 413 6.42 15.62 2.22
CA ALA A 413 7.67 16.28 2.61
C ALA A 413 8.31 15.59 3.83
N ASP A 414 7.51 15.27 4.84
CA ASP A 414 7.97 14.53 6.02
C ASP A 414 8.50 13.15 5.63
N MET A 415 7.76 12.41 4.81
CA MET A 415 8.21 11.12 4.29
C MET A 415 9.49 11.25 3.45
N TYR A 416 9.63 12.29 2.63
CA TYR A 416 10.84 12.50 1.83
C TYR A 416 12.08 12.70 2.69
N ALA A 417 11.95 13.46 3.79
CA ALA A 417 13.04 13.65 4.75
C ALA A 417 13.47 12.32 5.40
N VAL A 418 12.49 11.53 5.86
CA VAL A 418 12.74 10.20 6.44
C VAL A 418 13.42 9.28 5.43
N LYS A 419 12.89 9.20 4.21
CA LYS A 419 13.41 8.31 3.15
C LYS A 419 14.83 8.67 2.73
N LYS A 420 15.20 9.96 2.76
CA LYS A 420 16.56 10.41 2.47
C LYS A 420 17.55 9.89 3.51
N GLU A 421 17.17 9.90 4.79
CA GLU A 421 18.00 9.39 5.87
C GLU A 421 18.07 7.86 5.87
N GLN A 422 16.94 7.19 5.65
CA GLN A 422 16.86 5.72 5.51
C GLN A 422 17.84 5.17 4.47
N ARG A 423 18.07 5.87 3.35
CA ARG A 423 19.07 5.46 2.35
C ARG A 423 20.50 5.48 2.87
N ARG A 424 20.87 6.53 3.61
CA ARG A 424 22.22 6.62 4.21
C ARG A 424 22.44 5.49 5.21
N ILE A 425 21.41 5.19 5.99
CA ILE A 425 21.44 4.08 6.95
C ILE A 425 21.56 2.76 6.18
N ALA A 426 20.72 2.51 5.18
CA ALA A 426 20.76 1.29 4.37
C ALA A 426 22.16 1.03 3.76
N ASP A 427 22.80 2.06 3.19
CA ASP A 427 24.16 1.94 2.65
C ASP A 427 25.18 1.53 3.75
N LYS A 428 25.07 2.09 4.97
CA LYS A 428 25.90 1.68 6.12
C LYS A 428 25.62 0.23 6.53
N GLN A 429 24.34 -0.16 6.63
CA GLN A 429 23.93 -1.50 7.03
C GLN A 429 24.42 -2.57 6.04
N ILE A 430 24.30 -2.32 4.74
CA ILE A 430 24.84 -3.24 3.71
C ILE A 430 26.35 -3.36 3.81
N ASN A 431 27.08 -2.26 4.02
CA ASN A 431 28.54 -2.30 4.20
C ASN A 431 28.95 -3.08 5.47
N LEU A 432 28.13 -3.04 6.53
CA LEU A 432 28.37 -3.81 7.75
C LEU A 432 28.17 -5.31 7.49
N ILE A 433 27.09 -5.68 6.80
CA ILE A 433 26.77 -7.07 6.43
C ILE A 433 27.81 -7.64 5.45
N GLN A 434 28.32 -6.84 4.51
CA GLN A 434 29.37 -7.23 3.56
C GLN A 434 30.68 -7.71 4.22
N ARG A 435 30.88 -7.48 5.52
CA ARG A 435 32.04 -8.01 6.24
C ARG A 435 31.89 -9.49 6.61
N PHE A 436 30.70 -10.06 6.45
CA PHE A 436 30.31 -11.41 6.91
C PHE A 436 29.67 -12.23 5.78
N ILE A 437 30.38 -12.34 4.65
CA ILE A 437 29.87 -12.90 3.36
C ILE A 437 29.53 -14.40 3.44
N ASP A 438 29.89 -15.10 4.51
CA ASP A 438 29.76 -16.55 4.65
C ASP A 438 28.79 -17.00 5.77
N CYS A 439 28.01 -16.08 6.37
CA CYS A 439 27.06 -16.42 7.42
C CYS A 439 25.66 -15.91 7.10
N ASP A 440 24.67 -16.79 7.19
CA ASP A 440 23.26 -16.40 7.06
C ASP A 440 22.90 -15.39 8.16
N PHE A 441 22.03 -14.45 7.84
CA PHE A 441 21.60 -13.46 8.81
C PHE A 441 20.09 -13.27 8.83
N THR A 442 19.59 -12.85 9.98
CA THR A 442 18.19 -12.55 10.22
C THR A 442 18.05 -11.13 10.76
N PRO A 443 17.32 -10.23 10.10
CA PRO A 443 16.99 -8.93 10.68
C PRO A 443 15.94 -9.09 11.79
N LEU A 444 16.19 -8.43 12.91
CA LEU A 444 15.27 -8.31 14.03
C LEU A 444 14.20 -7.26 13.70
N GLY A 445 12.96 -7.69 13.52
CA GLY A 445 11.84 -6.80 13.18
C GLY A 445 12.12 -5.94 11.94
N ALA A 446 12.00 -4.62 12.09
CA ALA A 446 12.31 -3.64 11.04
C ALA A 446 13.74 -3.08 11.13
N GLY A 447 14.66 -3.76 11.85
CA GLY A 447 16.02 -3.28 12.10
C GLY A 447 16.84 -3.07 10.83
N LEU A 448 16.57 -3.82 9.76
CA LEU A 448 17.21 -3.64 8.45
C LEU A 448 16.32 -2.81 7.51
N ILE A 449 16.81 -1.66 7.08
CA ILE A 449 16.06 -0.66 6.30
C ILE A 449 16.25 -0.93 4.80
N LEU A 450 15.70 -2.04 4.32
CA LEU A 450 15.82 -2.45 2.92
C LEU A 450 15.16 -1.45 1.98
N GLU A 451 14.08 -0.79 2.42
CA GLU A 451 13.35 0.19 1.62
C GLU A 451 14.14 1.49 1.36
N GLY A 452 15.27 1.67 2.05
CA GLY A 452 16.25 2.72 1.77
C GLY A 452 17.11 2.46 0.54
N LEU A 453 17.18 1.21 0.05
CA LEU A 453 17.97 0.84 -1.13
C LEU A 453 17.41 1.46 -2.41
N ASN A 454 18.27 1.59 -3.42
CA ASN A 454 17.84 2.00 -4.75
C ASN A 454 16.92 0.93 -5.37
N PRO A 455 15.66 1.23 -5.70
CA PRO A 455 14.71 0.27 -6.29
C PRO A 455 15.14 -0.34 -7.62
N PHE A 456 16.16 0.23 -8.27
CA PHE A 456 16.74 -0.24 -9.54
C PHE A 456 18.04 -1.05 -9.36
N GLY A 457 18.45 -1.36 -8.13
CA GLY A 457 19.68 -2.10 -7.83
C GLY A 457 19.56 -3.11 -6.70
N VAL A 458 18.35 -3.46 -6.28
CA VAL A 458 18.14 -4.42 -5.19
C VAL A 458 18.69 -5.80 -5.56
N THR A 459 18.35 -6.30 -6.74
CA THR A 459 18.77 -7.63 -7.23
C THR A 459 20.29 -7.72 -7.32
N SER A 460 20.97 -6.65 -7.76
CA SER A 460 22.44 -6.66 -7.84
C SER A 460 23.09 -6.63 -6.46
N VAL A 461 22.57 -5.84 -5.51
CA VAL A 461 23.08 -5.79 -4.13
C VAL A 461 23.03 -7.18 -3.49
N PHE A 462 21.88 -7.86 -3.54
CA PHE A 462 21.74 -9.17 -2.89
C PHE A 462 22.45 -10.30 -3.63
N LYS A 463 22.59 -10.23 -4.96
CA LYS A 463 23.44 -11.18 -5.70
C LYS A 463 24.92 -11.03 -5.36
N VAL A 464 25.41 -9.81 -5.11
CA VAL A 464 26.80 -9.56 -4.71
C VAL A 464 27.05 -9.97 -3.26
N LEU A 465 26.08 -9.76 -2.37
CA LEU A 465 26.19 -10.20 -0.99
C LEU A 465 26.38 -11.71 -0.87
N ASN A 466 25.75 -12.51 -1.75
CA ASN A 466 25.85 -13.97 -1.75
C ASN A 466 25.56 -14.62 -0.37
N VAL A 467 24.77 -13.94 0.46
CA VAL A 467 24.35 -14.38 1.79
C VAL A 467 22.85 -14.56 1.79
N LYS A 468 22.37 -15.60 2.46
CA LYS A 468 20.93 -15.81 2.63
C LYS A 468 20.41 -14.96 3.80
N MET A 469 19.35 -14.21 3.50
CA MET A 469 18.65 -13.40 4.49
C MET A 469 17.38 -14.12 4.94
N ILE A 470 17.33 -14.49 6.20
CA ILE A 470 16.18 -15.15 6.81
C ILE A 470 15.23 -14.07 7.32
N ILE A 471 14.11 -13.85 6.63
CA ILE A 471 13.22 -12.73 6.94
C ILE A 471 12.12 -13.21 7.89
N ASN A 472 11.86 -12.46 8.96
CA ASN A 472 10.77 -12.79 9.88
C ASN A 472 9.43 -12.14 9.46
N GLY A 473 8.43 -12.19 10.35
CA GLY A 473 7.14 -11.53 10.15
C GLY A 473 6.25 -12.26 9.16
N TRP A 474 6.00 -11.67 8.00
CA TRP A 474 5.18 -12.32 6.97
C TRP A 474 5.94 -13.38 6.16
N MET A 475 7.26 -13.41 6.27
CA MET A 475 8.11 -14.44 5.67
C MET A 475 8.33 -15.64 6.61
N THR A 476 7.85 -15.59 7.85
CA THR A 476 7.85 -16.76 8.75
C THR A 476 7.05 -17.89 8.12
N GLN A 477 7.60 -19.12 8.13
CA GLN A 477 6.99 -20.33 7.55
C GLN A 477 6.76 -20.29 6.02
N ILE A 478 7.29 -19.30 5.29
CA ILE A 478 7.19 -19.33 3.82
C ILE A 478 8.12 -20.42 3.27
N PRO A 479 7.70 -21.22 2.27
CA PRO A 479 8.52 -22.32 1.72
C PRO A 479 9.87 -21.88 1.11
N LEU A 480 10.09 -20.57 0.94
CA LEU A 480 11.34 -20.01 0.43
C LEU A 480 12.35 -19.69 1.57
N ASN A 481 11.97 -19.84 2.84
CA ASN A 481 12.69 -19.35 4.02
C ASN A 481 12.92 -20.45 5.07
N CYS A 482 13.22 -21.68 4.64
CA CYS A 482 13.21 -22.90 5.48
C CYS A 482 14.48 -23.14 6.32
N GLU A 483 15.15 -22.10 6.83
CA GLU A 483 16.37 -22.28 7.65
C GLU A 483 16.16 -22.07 9.14
N VAL A 484 15.04 -21.48 9.54
CA VAL A 484 14.67 -21.27 10.95
C VAL A 484 13.28 -21.86 11.17
N ASP A 485 13.26 -23.02 11.80
CA ASP A 485 12.06 -23.73 12.21
C ASP A 485 11.65 -23.36 13.64
N SER A 486 12.60 -22.85 14.44
CA SER A 486 12.38 -22.44 15.84
C SER A 486 13.39 -21.40 16.31
N HIS A 487 13.14 -20.70 17.43
CA HIS A 487 14.17 -19.84 18.03
C HIS A 487 15.39 -20.61 18.54
N LEU A 488 15.29 -21.94 18.70
CA LEU A 488 16.43 -22.79 19.01
C LEU A 488 17.51 -22.72 17.91
N ASP A 489 17.10 -22.54 16.66
CA ASP A 489 18.02 -22.41 15.52
C ASP A 489 18.94 -21.19 15.65
N PHE A 490 18.52 -20.12 16.33
CA PHE A 490 19.40 -18.98 16.61
C PHE A 490 20.56 -19.31 17.54
N VAL A 491 20.50 -20.45 18.24
CA VAL A 491 21.54 -20.95 19.13
C VAL A 491 22.35 -22.07 18.48
N GLU A 492 21.68 -22.96 17.74
CA GLU A 492 22.28 -24.17 17.18
C GLU A 492 22.93 -23.94 15.80
N LYS A 493 22.44 -22.98 15.03
CA LYS A 493 22.97 -22.64 13.69
C LYS A 493 23.81 -21.36 13.76
N PRO A 494 24.80 -21.19 12.86
CA PRO A 494 25.64 -20.00 12.80
C PRO A 494 24.90 -18.81 12.15
N ILE A 495 23.75 -18.43 12.69
CA ILE A 495 22.91 -17.35 12.16
C ILE A 495 23.25 -16.05 12.89
N LEU A 496 23.58 -15.02 12.11
CA LEU A 496 23.82 -13.67 12.61
C LEU A 496 22.51 -12.91 12.79
N ILE A 497 22.28 -12.31 13.96
CA ILE A 497 21.12 -11.47 14.18
C ILE A 497 21.52 -10.02 13.96
N PHE A 498 20.89 -9.39 12.97
CA PHE A 498 21.07 -7.97 12.66
C PHE A 498 19.98 -7.16 13.36
N LEU A 499 20.36 -6.16 14.17
CA LEU A 499 19.38 -5.30 14.85
C LEU A 499 19.80 -3.83 14.85
N ALA A 500 18.81 -2.93 14.94
CA ALA A 500 19.07 -1.56 15.36
C ALA A 500 19.28 -1.53 16.88
N LYS A 501 20.20 -0.70 17.38
CA LYS A 501 20.50 -0.59 18.83
C LYS A 501 19.28 -0.26 19.69
N VAL A 502 18.29 0.41 19.10
CA VAL A 502 17.01 0.74 19.75
C VAL A 502 16.16 -0.51 20.05
N ASP A 503 16.33 -1.58 19.27
CA ASP A 503 15.56 -2.83 19.38
C ASP A 503 16.23 -3.86 20.30
N ALA A 504 17.36 -3.52 20.94
CA ALA A 504 18.07 -4.39 21.89
C ALA A 504 17.17 -5.00 22.98
N PRO A 505 16.15 -4.30 23.53
CA PRO A 505 15.25 -4.90 24.53
C PRO A 505 14.51 -6.17 24.05
N VAL A 506 14.23 -6.29 22.74
CA VAL A 506 13.54 -7.46 22.17
C VAL A 506 14.38 -8.74 22.32
N LEU A 507 15.70 -8.61 22.38
CA LEU A 507 16.59 -9.75 22.59
C LEU A 507 16.37 -10.42 23.95
N HIS A 508 16.03 -9.65 24.98
CA HIS A 508 15.73 -10.21 26.29
C HIS A 508 14.48 -11.09 26.26
N ASP A 509 13.46 -10.70 25.49
CA ASP A 509 12.27 -11.52 25.28
C ASP A 509 12.63 -12.83 24.55
N ILE A 510 13.47 -12.77 23.51
CA ILE A 510 13.95 -13.97 22.80
C ILE A 510 14.76 -14.89 23.73
N GLN A 511 15.71 -14.37 24.50
CA GLN A 511 16.49 -15.17 25.45
C GLN A 511 15.60 -15.82 26.52
N TYR A 512 14.61 -15.09 27.02
CA TYR A 512 13.62 -15.63 27.95
C TYR A 512 12.83 -16.76 27.31
N CYS A 513 12.30 -16.56 26.10
CA CYS A 513 11.55 -17.57 25.36
C CYS A 513 12.40 -18.82 25.10
N ILE A 514 13.67 -18.66 24.71
CA ILE A 514 14.58 -19.80 24.51
C ILE A 514 14.78 -20.58 25.82
N LYS A 515 15.06 -19.87 26.93
CA LYS A 515 15.24 -20.50 28.24
C LYS A 515 13.97 -21.21 28.70
N LYS A 516 12.81 -20.62 28.47
CA LYS A 516 11.52 -21.17 28.90
C LYS A 516 11.11 -22.38 28.06
N ASN A 517 11.14 -22.25 26.73
CA ASN A 517 10.57 -23.23 25.81
C ASN A 517 11.54 -24.38 25.50
N TYR A 518 12.86 -24.13 25.54
CA TYR A 518 13.89 -25.12 25.21
C TYR A 518 14.84 -25.46 26.37
N GLN A 519 14.69 -24.84 27.54
CA GLN A 519 15.52 -25.09 28.73
C GLN A 519 17.02 -24.82 28.51
N ILE A 520 17.35 -23.87 27.62
CA ILE A 520 18.73 -23.48 27.30
C ILE A 520 19.03 -22.09 27.86
N GLU A 521 20.05 -21.97 28.71
CA GLU A 521 20.60 -20.66 29.05
C GLU A 521 21.46 -20.14 27.90
N THR A 522 21.28 -18.86 27.56
CA THR A 522 21.98 -18.21 26.46
C THR A 522 22.77 -16.99 26.91
N THR A 523 23.81 -16.66 26.16
CA THR A 523 24.59 -15.42 26.27
C THR A 523 24.61 -14.73 24.92
N LEU A 524 24.58 -13.40 24.91
CA LEU A 524 24.68 -12.59 23.71
C LEU A 524 26.14 -12.21 23.48
N GLU A 525 26.62 -12.37 22.25
CA GLU A 525 27.94 -11.93 21.83
C GLU A 525 27.80 -10.94 20.67
N VAL A 526 28.32 -9.73 20.85
CA VAL A 526 28.37 -8.72 19.78
C VAL A 526 29.56 -9.02 18.89
N ILE A 527 29.28 -9.28 17.61
CA ILE A 527 30.31 -9.63 16.61
C ILE A 527 30.76 -8.38 15.86
N ALA A 528 29.83 -7.48 15.56
CA ALA A 528 30.13 -6.20 14.97
C ALA A 528 29.08 -5.17 15.37
N GLU A 529 29.49 -3.92 15.36
CA GLU A 529 28.60 -2.80 15.62
C GLU A 529 29.03 -1.57 14.83
N ASP A 530 28.07 -0.68 14.60
CA ASP A 530 28.31 0.70 14.24
C ASP A 530 27.56 1.64 15.20
N GLU A 531 27.39 2.91 14.82
CA GLU A 531 26.70 3.91 15.66
C GLU A 531 25.23 3.56 15.93
N LEU A 532 24.55 2.83 15.03
CA LEU A 532 23.10 2.63 15.04
C LEU A 532 22.67 1.17 15.00
N SER A 533 23.53 0.27 14.53
CA SER A 533 23.23 -1.15 14.29
C SER A 533 24.24 -2.06 14.97
N GLU A 534 23.78 -3.25 15.32
CA GLU A 534 24.59 -4.33 15.89
C GLU A 534 24.33 -5.64 15.14
N ILE A 535 25.38 -6.44 15.05
CA ILE A 535 25.32 -7.83 14.62
C ILE A 535 25.75 -8.68 15.80
N ILE A 536 24.87 -9.58 16.21
CA ILE A 536 25.07 -10.41 17.39
C ILE A 536 24.86 -11.89 17.07
N VAL A 537 25.35 -12.74 17.96
CA VAL A 537 25.02 -14.17 17.99
C VAL A 537 24.54 -14.56 19.38
N ILE A 538 23.53 -15.43 19.42
CA ILE A 538 23.03 -16.03 20.66
C ILE A 538 23.78 -17.35 20.84
N LYS A 539 24.63 -17.44 21.87
CA LYS A 539 25.37 -18.67 22.17
C LYS A 539 24.74 -19.39 23.35
N LYS A 540 24.83 -20.72 23.36
CA LYS A 540 24.55 -21.52 24.55
C LYS A 540 25.56 -21.18 25.63
N LYS A 541 25.08 -20.88 26.83
CA LYS A 541 25.93 -20.63 27.99
C LYS A 541 26.53 -21.96 28.45
N THR A 542 27.80 -22.17 28.15
CA THR A 542 28.59 -23.26 28.74
C THR A 542 28.87 -22.96 30.20
N ILE A 543 28.58 -23.92 31.09
CA ILE A 543 28.83 -23.86 32.53
C ILE A 543 30.32 -24.04 32.80
#